data_AF-A0A6L8EJK5-F1
#
_entry.id   AF-A0A6L8EJK5-F1
#
_cell.length_a   1.000
_cell.length_b   1.000
_cell.length_c   1.000
_cell.angle_alpha   90.00
_cell.angle_beta   90.00
_cell.angle_gamma   90.00
#
_symmetry.space_group_name_H-M   'P 1'
#
loop_
_entity.id
_entity.type
_entity.pdbx_description
1 polymer ?
#
loop_
_entity_poly.entity_id
_entity_poly.type
_entity_poly.pdbx_seq_one_letter_code
_entity_poly.pdbx_strand_id
1 'polypeptide(L)'
;MLGHIHKPDALSVESPNGYLGSLTGLDRSESGPHGPWLIGITGGRIERVEQLPLAPLRWESIDVDLEGIGEPAEARGRVLTALKDIDRQITEFAVALDQPTTPDAVGVHIIFRGRTRFGAAVDGEFSGAQEKVIYTGTGNRDYFVQRTSVATRPERDLEDLAKQPSPPGLLAQRLLWLDEPEGHPDRDRLVAQAREALRSQTQKPVWNGVDTDDPDPAEWLRKAGLRALDQLLAQKDFDTV
;
A
#
# COMPACT_ATOMS: atom_id res chain seq x y z
N MET A 1 -17.03 10.95 24.85
CA MET A 1 -16.98 10.01 23.71
C MET A 1 -17.65 10.67 22.51
N LEU A 2 -17.01 10.62 21.35
CA LEU A 2 -17.42 11.34 20.14
C LEU A 2 -17.62 10.36 18.97
N GLY A 3 -18.53 10.69 18.05
CA GLY A 3 -18.69 10.03 16.74
C GLY A 3 -18.17 10.88 15.59
N HIS A 4 -18.49 10.50 14.35
CA HIS A 4 -18.15 11.17 13.06
C HIS A 4 -16.80 10.77 12.42
N ILE A 5 -15.72 10.60 13.21
CA ILE A 5 -14.44 10.11 12.69
C ILE A 5 -14.41 8.58 12.77
N HIS A 6 -14.11 7.93 11.65
CA HIS A 6 -14.12 6.46 11.55
C HIS A 6 -12.86 5.80 12.07
N LYS A 7 -11.75 6.54 12.11
CA LYS A 7 -10.54 6.07 12.80
C LYS A 7 -10.73 6.21 14.32
N PRO A 8 -10.64 5.11 15.09
CA PRO A 8 -10.73 5.17 16.55
C PRO A 8 -9.51 5.87 17.15
N ASP A 9 -9.73 6.67 18.19
CA ASP A 9 -8.65 7.16 19.05
C ASP A 9 -8.17 6.06 20.01
N ALA A 10 -6.95 6.18 20.51
CA ALA A 10 -6.41 5.26 21.52
C ALA A 10 -6.97 5.59 22.92
N LEU A 11 -8.24 5.24 23.16
CA LEU A 11 -8.88 5.48 24.46
C LEU A 11 -8.27 4.59 25.55
N SER A 12 -8.13 5.13 26.75
CA SER A 12 -7.69 4.42 27.94
C SER A 12 -8.46 4.87 29.18
N VAL A 13 -8.19 4.25 30.32
CA VAL A 13 -8.75 4.68 31.61
C VAL A 13 -8.34 6.13 31.93
N GLU A 14 -7.10 6.50 31.64
CA GLU A 14 -6.53 7.83 31.86
C GLU A 14 -7.01 8.84 30.81
N SER A 15 -7.35 8.36 29.61
CA SER A 15 -7.80 9.17 28.47
C SER A 15 -9.07 8.59 27.83
N PRO A 16 -10.23 8.65 28.51
CA PRO A 16 -11.47 8.01 28.04
C PRO A 16 -12.22 8.86 27.00
N ASN A 17 -11.65 10.00 26.59
CA ASN A 17 -12.27 10.96 25.70
C ASN A 17 -11.61 10.92 24.32
N GLY A 18 -12.39 10.60 23.29
CA GLY A 18 -11.96 10.64 21.90
C GLY A 18 -13.05 10.10 20.97
N TYR A 19 -12.69 9.91 19.72
CA TYR A 19 -13.50 9.31 18.68
C TYR A 19 -13.55 7.79 18.83
N LEU A 20 -14.76 7.24 18.78
CA LEU A 20 -14.97 5.79 18.93
C LEU A 20 -14.55 4.98 17.71
N GLY A 21 -14.45 5.63 16.55
CA GLY A 21 -14.27 4.96 15.26
C GLY A 21 -15.55 4.35 14.70
N SER A 22 -15.42 3.63 13.60
CA SER A 22 -16.47 2.83 12.98
C SER A 22 -16.49 1.40 13.55
N LEU A 23 -17.63 0.70 13.41
CA LEU A 23 -17.74 -0.70 13.80
C LEU A 23 -16.96 -1.63 12.84
N THR A 24 -16.86 -1.22 11.59
CA THR A 24 -16.15 -1.93 10.51
C THR A 24 -15.48 -0.89 9.63
N GLY A 25 -14.23 -1.16 9.23
CA GLY A 25 -13.49 -0.28 8.33
C GLY A 25 -14.10 -0.32 6.93
N LEU A 26 -14.40 0.84 6.35
CA LEU A 26 -14.98 0.91 5.00
C LEU A 26 -13.93 0.79 3.90
N ASP A 27 -12.72 1.26 4.17
CA ASP A 27 -11.61 1.20 3.21
C ASP A 27 -10.25 1.11 3.92
N ARG A 28 -9.19 0.99 3.12
CA ARG A 28 -7.80 0.81 3.59
C ARG A 28 -7.27 1.94 4.49
N SER A 29 -7.85 3.14 4.44
CA SER A 29 -7.47 4.26 5.33
C SER A 29 -7.99 4.06 6.76
N GLU A 30 -8.98 3.19 6.92
CA GLU A 30 -9.55 2.70 8.16
C GLU A 30 -8.87 1.38 8.59
N SER A 31 -7.52 1.40 8.65
CA SER A 31 -6.71 0.25 9.03
C SER A 31 -6.76 -0.07 10.53
N GLY A 32 -6.55 -1.34 10.87
CA GLY A 32 -6.39 -1.77 12.26
C GLY A 32 -7.69 -2.26 12.93
N PRO A 33 -7.73 -2.33 14.28
CA PRO A 33 -8.88 -2.88 15.00
C PRO A 33 -10.08 -1.96 14.93
N HIS A 34 -11.24 -2.50 14.54
CA HIS A 34 -12.52 -1.78 14.48
C HIS A 34 -13.61 -2.60 15.17
N GLY A 35 -14.51 -1.89 15.85
CA GLY A 35 -15.56 -2.47 16.67
C GLY A 35 -15.88 -1.66 17.92
N PRO A 36 -16.82 -2.13 18.74
CA PRO A 36 -17.32 -1.37 19.89
C PRO A 36 -16.28 -1.25 21.00
N TRP A 37 -16.46 -0.25 21.86
CA TRP A 37 -15.68 -0.08 23.08
C TRP A 37 -16.42 -0.66 24.28
N LEU A 38 -15.73 -1.50 25.06
CA LEU A 38 -16.17 -2.01 26.35
C LEU A 38 -15.58 -1.12 27.46
N ILE A 39 -16.46 -0.45 28.20
CA ILE A 39 -16.08 0.41 29.33
C ILE A 39 -16.61 -0.21 30.62
N GLY A 40 -15.68 -0.57 31.50
CA GLY A 40 -15.99 -1.06 32.85
C GLY A 40 -16.03 0.11 33.83
N ILE A 41 -17.13 0.26 34.56
CA ILE A 41 -17.31 1.30 35.59
C ILE A 41 -17.66 0.65 36.91
N THR A 42 -16.84 0.90 37.94
CA THR A 42 -17.06 0.42 39.31
C THR A 42 -16.94 1.60 40.26
N GLY A 43 -17.88 1.73 41.20
CA GLY A 43 -17.86 2.83 42.17
C GLY A 43 -17.85 4.24 41.56
N GLY A 44 -18.43 4.39 40.36
CA GLY A 44 -18.44 5.67 39.63
C GLY A 44 -17.12 6.05 38.95
N ARG A 45 -16.14 5.13 38.91
CA ARG A 45 -14.85 5.33 38.23
C ARG A 45 -14.72 4.34 37.07
N ILE A 46 -14.09 4.79 35.99
CA ILE A 46 -13.72 3.93 34.87
C ILE A 46 -12.55 3.06 35.33
N GLU A 47 -12.69 1.75 35.20
CA GLU A 47 -11.64 0.76 35.55
C GLU A 47 -11.07 0.05 34.33
N ARG A 48 -11.84 0.00 33.23
CA ARG A 48 -11.46 -0.68 31.99
C ARG A 48 -11.97 0.12 30.80
N VAL A 49 -11.13 0.28 29.78
CA VAL A 49 -11.50 0.85 28.48
C VAL A 49 -10.79 0.03 27.42
N GLU A 50 -11.55 -0.78 26.69
CA GLU A 50 -10.98 -1.70 25.70
C GLU A 50 -11.82 -1.73 24.43
N GLN A 51 -11.16 -1.74 23.28
CA GLN A 51 -11.84 -1.92 22.01
C GLN A 51 -12.01 -3.42 21.74
N LEU A 52 -13.22 -3.82 21.34
CA LEU A 52 -13.53 -5.19 20.92
C LEU A 52 -13.49 -5.24 19.37
N PRO A 53 -12.43 -5.77 18.73
CA PRO A 53 -12.26 -5.77 17.28
C PRO A 53 -13.15 -6.81 16.58
N LEU A 54 -14.47 -6.62 16.62
CA LEU A 54 -15.47 -7.57 16.11
C LEU A 54 -15.73 -7.45 14.60
N ALA A 55 -15.03 -6.56 13.89
CA ALA A 55 -15.21 -6.37 12.45
C ALA A 55 -14.87 -7.68 11.68
N PRO A 56 -15.78 -8.22 10.85
CA PRO A 56 -15.52 -9.44 10.08
C PRO A 56 -14.51 -9.20 8.94
N LEU A 57 -14.37 -7.96 8.49
CA LEU A 57 -13.36 -7.51 7.54
C LEU A 57 -12.45 -6.50 8.22
N ARG A 58 -11.14 -6.73 8.10
CA ARG A 58 -10.10 -5.83 8.63
C ARG A 58 -9.18 -5.37 7.50
N TRP A 59 -8.71 -4.13 7.58
CA TRP A 59 -7.73 -3.59 6.64
C TRP A 59 -6.35 -3.49 7.31
N GLU A 60 -5.33 -3.89 6.58
CA GLU A 60 -3.94 -3.83 7.02
C GLU A 60 -3.02 -3.30 5.93
N SER A 61 -1.88 -2.75 6.34
CA SER A 61 -0.79 -2.35 5.45
C SER A 61 0.49 -3.09 5.82
N ILE A 62 1.15 -3.68 4.82
CA ILE A 62 2.46 -4.33 5.02
C ILE A 62 3.52 -3.66 4.17
N ASP A 63 4.69 -3.44 4.76
CA ASP A 63 5.90 -3.11 4.03
C ASP A 63 6.66 -4.40 3.72
N VAL A 64 6.93 -4.63 2.43
CA VAL A 64 7.67 -5.79 1.96
C VAL A 64 8.97 -5.31 1.33
N ASP A 65 10.07 -5.58 2.01
CA ASP A 65 11.41 -5.29 1.50
C ASP A 65 11.76 -6.24 0.36
N LEU A 66 12.16 -5.68 -0.77
CA LEU A 66 12.62 -6.39 -1.97
C LEU A 66 14.13 -6.26 -2.18
N GLU A 67 14.87 -5.66 -1.25
CA GLU A 67 16.32 -5.54 -1.36
C GLU A 67 16.98 -6.92 -1.42
N GLY A 68 17.90 -7.09 -2.37
CA GLY A 68 18.69 -8.30 -2.55
C GLY A 68 17.95 -9.51 -3.13
N ILE A 69 16.70 -9.38 -3.60
CA ILE A 69 16.05 -10.49 -4.33
C ILE A 69 16.75 -10.73 -5.68
N GLY A 70 16.97 -12.00 -6.03
CA GLY A 70 17.57 -12.40 -7.30
C GLY A 70 16.55 -12.55 -8.43
N GLU A 71 15.29 -12.82 -8.09
CA GLU A 71 14.19 -12.95 -9.03
C GLU A 71 12.83 -12.51 -8.42
N PRO A 72 11.82 -12.15 -9.25
CA PRO A 72 10.52 -11.71 -8.75
C PRO A 72 9.79 -12.75 -7.88
N ALA A 73 10.00 -14.05 -8.13
CA ALA A 73 9.34 -15.14 -7.42
C ALA A 73 9.67 -15.15 -5.90
N GLU A 74 10.85 -14.65 -5.51
CA GLU A 74 11.25 -14.53 -4.10
C GLU A 74 10.35 -13.58 -3.30
N ALA A 75 9.74 -12.58 -3.97
CA ALA A 75 8.84 -11.63 -3.32
C ALA A 75 7.62 -12.33 -2.69
N ARG A 76 7.14 -13.45 -3.27
CA ARG A 76 6.04 -14.24 -2.71
C ARG A 76 6.36 -14.77 -1.31
N GLY A 77 7.58 -15.25 -1.12
CA GLY A 77 8.03 -15.75 0.19
C GLY A 77 8.06 -14.63 1.23
N ARG A 78 8.51 -13.43 0.84
CA ARG A 78 8.56 -12.26 1.72
C ARG A 78 7.16 -11.75 2.07
N VAL A 79 6.25 -11.67 1.10
CA VAL A 79 4.83 -11.34 1.32
C VAL A 79 4.20 -12.35 2.26
N LEU A 80 4.34 -13.65 2.00
CA LEU A 80 3.75 -14.69 2.86
C LEU A 80 4.28 -14.63 4.30
N THR A 81 5.55 -14.27 4.49
CA THR A 81 6.13 -14.08 5.83
C THR A 81 5.47 -12.89 6.54
N ALA A 82 5.33 -11.74 5.87
CA ALA A 82 4.66 -10.57 6.43
C ALA A 82 3.19 -10.85 6.78
N LEU A 83 2.47 -11.63 5.95
CA LEU A 83 1.09 -12.03 6.23
C LEU A 83 0.97 -12.93 7.45
N LYS A 84 1.90 -13.88 7.61
CA LYS A 84 1.95 -14.74 8.82
C LYS A 84 2.22 -13.93 10.08
N ASP A 85 3.05 -12.89 9.99
CA ASP A 85 3.33 -12.01 11.13
C ASP A 85 2.08 -11.23 11.55
N ILE A 86 1.32 -10.68 10.59
CA ILE A 86 0.03 -10.05 10.87
C ILE A 86 -0.97 -11.06 11.46
N ASP A 87 -1.07 -12.26 10.89
CA ASP A 87 -2.00 -13.28 11.38
C ASP A 87 -1.71 -13.68 12.83
N ARG A 88 -0.42 -13.80 13.16
CA ARG A 88 0.01 -14.01 14.54
C ARG A 88 -0.42 -12.83 15.43
N GLN A 89 -0.17 -11.59 15.02
CA GLN A 89 -0.55 -10.40 15.80
C GLN A 89 -2.07 -10.31 16.04
N ILE A 90 -2.89 -10.59 15.02
CA ILE A 90 -4.35 -10.60 15.15
C ILE A 90 -4.80 -11.69 16.12
N THR A 91 -4.23 -12.89 15.99
CA THR A 91 -4.51 -14.02 16.88
C THR A 91 -4.12 -13.72 18.32
N GLU A 92 -2.91 -13.21 18.55
CA GLU A 92 -2.41 -12.84 19.88
C GLU A 92 -3.26 -11.74 20.53
N PHE A 93 -3.68 -10.74 19.75
CA PHE A 93 -4.55 -9.68 20.23
C PHE A 93 -5.93 -10.21 20.67
N ALA A 94 -6.52 -11.13 19.89
CA ALA A 94 -7.79 -11.75 20.25
C ALA A 94 -7.70 -12.60 21.53
N VAL A 95 -6.61 -13.37 21.68
CA VAL A 95 -6.33 -14.13 22.90
C VAL A 95 -6.19 -13.21 24.11
N ALA A 96 -5.47 -12.09 23.98
CA ALA A 96 -5.28 -11.13 25.06
C ALA A 96 -6.59 -10.50 25.55
N LEU A 97 -7.60 -10.38 24.67
CA LEU A 97 -8.91 -9.84 25.00
C LEU A 97 -9.93 -10.90 25.45
N ASP A 98 -9.51 -12.17 25.57
CA ASP A 98 -10.39 -13.32 25.82
C ASP A 98 -11.57 -13.36 24.83
N GLN A 99 -11.29 -13.02 23.56
CA GLN A 99 -12.32 -12.94 22.52
C GLN A 99 -12.39 -14.23 21.71
N PRO A 100 -13.60 -14.79 21.52
CA PRO A 100 -13.79 -15.99 20.73
C PRO A 100 -13.74 -15.71 19.22
N THR A 101 -13.88 -14.45 18.81
CA THR A 101 -14.02 -14.06 17.41
C THR A 101 -12.86 -13.22 16.93
N THR A 102 -12.45 -13.48 15.71
CA THR A 102 -11.42 -12.72 15.00
C THR A 102 -11.97 -12.42 13.59
N PRO A 103 -11.43 -11.42 12.87
CA PRO A 103 -11.90 -11.10 11.51
C PRO A 103 -11.93 -12.33 10.58
N ASP A 104 -12.99 -12.49 9.79
CA ASP A 104 -13.10 -13.56 8.79
C ASP A 104 -12.14 -13.31 7.60
N ALA A 105 -11.92 -12.04 7.25
CA ALA A 105 -11.05 -11.65 6.16
C ALA A 105 -10.19 -10.42 6.48
N VAL A 106 -9.03 -10.35 5.84
CA VAL A 106 -8.09 -9.22 5.92
C VAL A 106 -7.72 -8.76 4.51
N GLY A 107 -8.11 -7.53 4.18
CA GLY A 107 -7.67 -6.87 2.96
C GLY A 107 -6.35 -6.15 3.21
N VAL A 108 -5.35 -6.42 2.37
CA VAL A 108 -3.99 -5.94 2.59
C VAL A 108 -3.56 -4.96 1.50
N HIS A 109 -3.04 -3.81 1.92
CA HIS A 109 -2.24 -2.92 1.08
C HIS A 109 -0.77 -3.31 1.19
N ILE A 110 -0.18 -3.83 0.11
CA ILE A 110 1.21 -4.24 0.07
C ILE A 110 2.06 -3.11 -0.49
N ILE A 111 3.05 -2.66 0.28
CA ILE A 111 3.98 -1.61 -0.13
C ILE A 111 5.35 -2.24 -0.35
N PHE A 112 5.75 -2.35 -1.61
CA PHE A 112 7.05 -2.90 -1.99
C PHE A 112 8.14 -1.83 -1.86
N ARG A 113 9.21 -2.13 -1.12
CA ARG A 113 10.32 -1.21 -0.83
C ARG A 113 11.67 -1.85 -1.12
N GLY A 114 12.74 -1.07 -0.96
CA GLY A 114 14.11 -1.55 -1.12
C GLY A 114 14.70 -1.23 -2.50
N ARG A 115 15.99 -1.51 -2.64
CA ARG A 115 16.72 -1.37 -3.91
C ARG A 115 16.62 -2.65 -4.73
N THR A 116 15.95 -2.59 -5.87
CA THR A 116 15.74 -3.72 -6.76
C THR A 116 15.33 -3.28 -8.16
N ARG A 117 15.69 -4.06 -9.17
CA ARG A 117 15.20 -3.93 -10.56
C ARG A 117 13.89 -4.67 -10.82
N PHE A 118 13.35 -5.36 -9.81
CA PHE A 118 12.17 -6.22 -9.96
C PHE A 118 10.88 -5.58 -9.45
N GLY A 119 10.91 -4.35 -8.94
CA GLY A 119 9.75 -3.69 -8.31
C GLY A 119 8.51 -3.66 -9.21
N ALA A 120 8.68 -3.30 -10.50
CA ALA A 120 7.57 -3.29 -11.44
C ALA A 120 7.04 -4.70 -11.80
N ALA A 121 7.92 -5.70 -11.86
CA ALA A 121 7.53 -7.08 -12.16
C ALA A 121 6.74 -7.69 -11.00
N VAL A 122 7.22 -7.50 -9.76
CA VAL A 122 6.54 -7.93 -8.53
C VAL A 122 5.18 -7.26 -8.42
N ASP A 123 5.10 -5.94 -8.62
CA ASP A 123 3.82 -5.25 -8.56
C ASP A 123 2.81 -5.72 -9.63
N GLY A 124 3.26 -5.96 -10.86
CA GLY A 124 2.41 -6.51 -11.92
C GLY A 124 1.82 -7.88 -11.54
N GLU A 125 2.59 -8.69 -10.82
CA GLU A 125 2.13 -9.99 -10.34
C GLU A 125 1.03 -9.87 -9.27
N PHE A 126 1.25 -9.06 -8.24
CA PHE A 126 0.32 -8.92 -7.10
C PHE A 126 -0.91 -8.07 -7.43
N SER A 127 -0.77 -7.07 -8.31
CA SER A 127 -1.92 -6.31 -8.81
C SER A 127 -2.85 -7.18 -9.66
N GLY A 128 -2.32 -8.16 -10.40
CA GLY A 128 -3.12 -9.16 -11.13
C GLY A 128 -3.85 -10.18 -10.22
N ALA A 129 -3.52 -10.20 -8.93
CA ALA A 129 -4.15 -11.05 -7.92
C ALA A 129 -5.13 -10.28 -7.00
N GLN A 130 -5.51 -9.05 -7.35
CA GLN A 130 -6.51 -8.30 -6.59
C GLN A 130 -7.78 -9.12 -6.36
N GLU A 131 -8.32 -9.00 -5.15
CA GLU A 131 -9.54 -9.68 -4.68
C GLU A 131 -9.45 -11.23 -4.65
N LYS A 132 -8.28 -11.81 -4.90
CA LYS A 132 -8.04 -13.24 -4.70
C LYS A 132 -7.41 -13.48 -3.33
N VAL A 133 -7.84 -14.56 -2.69
CA VAL A 133 -7.20 -15.06 -1.47
C VAL A 133 -5.79 -15.52 -1.83
N ILE A 134 -4.78 -14.90 -1.19
CA ILE A 134 -3.36 -15.21 -1.37
C ILE A 134 -2.78 -16.00 -0.19
N TYR A 135 -3.49 -16.02 0.93
CA TYR A 135 -3.11 -16.74 2.14
C TYR A 135 -4.36 -16.98 3.00
N THR A 136 -4.47 -18.17 3.59
CA THR A 136 -5.48 -18.47 4.62
C THR A 136 -4.74 -18.80 5.91
N GLY A 137 -5.01 -17.99 6.94
CA GLY A 137 -4.33 -18.03 8.23
C GLY A 137 -5.09 -18.79 9.31
N THR A 138 -4.78 -18.46 10.56
CA THR A 138 -5.37 -19.07 11.75
C THR A 138 -6.87 -18.81 11.79
N GLY A 139 -7.64 -19.84 12.14
CA GLY A 139 -9.11 -19.74 12.22
C GLY A 139 -9.80 -19.63 10.86
N ASN A 140 -9.14 -20.08 9.77
CA ASN A 140 -9.64 -19.96 8.39
C ASN A 140 -9.86 -18.51 7.95
N ARG A 141 -9.02 -17.60 8.45
CA ARG A 141 -9.02 -16.19 8.06
C ARG A 141 -8.40 -16.02 6.69
N ASP A 142 -9.13 -15.41 5.77
CA ASP A 142 -8.64 -15.19 4.40
C ASP A 142 -7.93 -13.84 4.25
N TYR A 143 -6.78 -13.84 3.58
CA TYR A 143 -6.01 -12.64 3.25
C TYR A 143 -6.01 -12.43 1.76
N PHE A 144 -6.35 -11.22 1.31
CA PHE A 144 -6.38 -10.86 -0.10
C PHE A 144 -5.68 -9.53 -0.37
N VAL A 145 -5.18 -9.38 -1.59
CA VAL A 145 -4.58 -8.12 -2.03
C VAL A 145 -5.70 -7.14 -2.35
N GLN A 146 -5.77 -6.05 -1.60
CA GLN A 146 -6.63 -4.92 -1.92
C GLN A 146 -5.92 -3.97 -2.89
N ARG A 147 -4.65 -3.64 -2.59
CA ARG A 147 -3.81 -2.74 -3.41
C ARG A 147 -2.34 -3.08 -3.26
N THR A 148 -1.57 -2.75 -4.28
CA THR A 148 -0.11 -2.69 -4.23
C THR A 148 0.38 -1.26 -4.46
N SER A 149 1.51 -0.92 -3.84
CA SER A 149 2.25 0.31 -4.12
C SER A 149 3.72 -0.01 -4.28
N VAL A 150 4.36 0.64 -5.26
CA VAL A 150 5.79 0.48 -5.53
C VAL A 150 6.53 1.70 -5.01
N ALA A 151 7.34 1.49 -3.99
CA ALA A 151 8.27 2.46 -3.43
C ALA A 151 9.72 1.92 -3.47
N THR A 152 10.02 1.12 -4.49
CA THR A 152 11.37 0.60 -4.75
C THR A 152 12.25 1.64 -5.44
N ARG A 153 13.56 1.51 -5.26
CA ARG A 153 14.56 2.29 -5.99
C ARG A 153 15.32 1.36 -6.94
N PRO A 154 15.77 1.83 -8.12
CA PRO A 154 16.62 1.04 -8.98
C PRO A 154 17.93 0.62 -8.27
N GLU A 155 18.54 -0.48 -8.72
CA GLU A 155 19.83 -0.95 -8.19
C GLU A 155 20.95 0.05 -8.47
N ARG A 156 20.86 0.75 -9.61
CA ARG A 156 21.78 1.83 -9.97
C ARG A 156 21.22 3.17 -9.49
N ASP A 157 22.11 4.02 -9.01
CA ASP A 157 21.81 5.37 -8.57
C ASP A 157 21.26 6.21 -9.75
N LEU A 158 20.11 6.86 -9.54
CA LEU A 158 19.41 7.60 -10.59
C LEU A 158 20.19 8.85 -10.99
N GLU A 159 20.83 9.50 -10.02
CA GLU A 159 21.64 10.70 -10.20
C GLU A 159 22.88 10.38 -11.04
N ASP A 160 23.49 9.21 -10.85
CA ASP A 160 24.60 8.76 -11.70
C ASP A 160 24.15 8.35 -13.11
N LEU A 161 23.00 7.70 -13.24
CA LEU A 161 22.42 7.40 -14.55
C LEU A 161 22.08 8.67 -15.33
N ALA A 162 21.51 9.68 -14.66
CA ALA A 162 21.07 10.94 -15.26
C ALA A 162 22.21 11.76 -15.87
N LYS A 163 23.47 11.56 -15.42
CA LYS A 163 24.66 12.20 -16.00
C LYS A 163 25.01 11.67 -17.40
N GLN A 164 24.48 10.50 -17.79
CA GLN A 164 24.82 9.86 -19.06
C GLN A 164 23.90 10.35 -20.19
N PRO A 165 24.43 10.81 -21.34
CA PRO A 165 23.62 11.22 -22.49
C PRO A 165 23.10 9.98 -23.26
N SER A 166 22.29 9.17 -22.60
CA SER A 166 21.73 7.91 -23.10
C SER A 166 20.23 7.81 -22.80
N PRO A 167 19.46 6.96 -23.49
CA PRO A 167 18.04 6.79 -23.21
C PRO A 167 17.73 6.45 -21.73
N PRO A 168 18.48 5.53 -21.05
CA PRO A 168 18.32 5.33 -19.61
C PRO A 168 18.60 6.59 -18.78
N GLY A 169 19.63 7.38 -19.13
CA GLY A 169 19.98 8.60 -18.40
C GLY A 169 18.92 9.69 -18.52
N LEU A 170 18.35 9.89 -19.71
CA LEU A 170 17.23 10.81 -19.92
C LEU A 170 15.96 10.38 -19.17
N LEU A 171 15.75 9.08 -18.99
CA LEU A 171 14.62 8.57 -18.22
C LEU A 171 14.87 8.70 -16.71
N ALA A 172 16.09 8.42 -16.24
CA ALA A 172 16.50 8.63 -14.86
C ALA A 172 16.34 10.09 -14.43
N GLN A 173 16.72 11.05 -15.28
CA GLN A 173 16.51 12.48 -15.04
C GLN A 173 15.02 12.83 -14.86
N ARG A 174 14.14 12.28 -15.70
CA ARG A 174 12.69 12.51 -15.57
C ARG A 174 12.11 11.89 -14.31
N LEU A 175 12.62 10.74 -13.88
CA LEU A 175 12.23 10.11 -12.61
C LEU A 175 12.66 10.97 -11.42
N LEU A 176 13.86 11.55 -11.45
CA LEU A 176 14.32 12.50 -10.42
C LEU A 176 13.43 13.75 -10.35
N TRP A 177 13.00 14.30 -11.50
CA TRP A 177 12.05 15.41 -11.50
C TRP A 177 10.71 15.08 -10.83
N LEU A 178 10.27 13.81 -10.86
CA LEU A 178 9.05 13.40 -10.16
C LEU A 178 9.23 13.29 -8.64
N ASP A 179 10.46 13.27 -8.12
CA ASP A 179 10.78 13.29 -6.69
C ASP A 179 10.80 14.71 -6.10
N GLU A 180 10.87 15.74 -6.95
CA GLU A 180 10.82 17.13 -6.54
C GLU A 180 9.44 17.50 -5.93
N PRO A 181 9.36 18.52 -5.06
CA PRO A 181 8.09 18.96 -4.50
C PRO A 181 7.18 19.60 -5.56
N GLU A 182 5.88 19.70 -5.24
CA GLU A 182 4.93 20.44 -6.08
C GLU A 182 5.35 21.90 -6.22
N GLY A 183 5.20 22.46 -7.43
CA GLY A 183 5.71 23.78 -7.76
C GLY A 183 7.10 23.78 -8.41
N HIS A 184 7.79 22.63 -8.45
CA HIS A 184 9.03 22.52 -9.23
C HIS A 184 8.71 22.54 -10.73
N PRO A 185 9.33 23.42 -11.54
CA PRO A 185 8.91 23.68 -12.92
C PRO A 185 8.99 22.44 -13.82
N ASP A 186 10.03 21.62 -13.66
CA ASP A 186 10.19 20.41 -14.47
C ASP A 186 9.21 19.29 -14.09
N ARG A 187 8.90 19.18 -12.78
CA ARG A 187 7.87 18.24 -12.29
C ARG A 187 6.52 18.61 -12.85
N ASP A 188 6.13 19.86 -12.65
CA ASP A 188 4.81 20.36 -13.02
C ASP A 188 4.61 20.29 -14.53
N ARG A 189 5.66 20.59 -15.31
CA ARG A 189 5.64 20.41 -16.76
C ARG A 189 5.42 18.95 -17.16
N LEU A 190 6.13 18.00 -16.53
CA LEU A 190 6.01 16.58 -16.84
C LEU A 190 4.62 16.04 -16.49
N VAL A 191 4.10 16.40 -15.31
CA VAL A 191 2.75 16.03 -14.85
C VAL A 191 1.68 16.66 -15.76
N ALA A 192 1.83 17.92 -16.15
CA ALA A 192 0.89 18.59 -17.05
C ALA A 192 0.86 17.93 -18.44
N GLN A 193 2.02 17.55 -18.99
CA GLN A 193 2.09 16.82 -20.26
C GLN A 193 1.39 15.45 -20.18
N ALA A 194 1.55 14.72 -19.08
CA ALA A 194 0.86 13.47 -18.87
C ALA A 194 -0.66 13.66 -18.73
N ARG A 195 -1.11 14.68 -17.99
CA ARG A 195 -2.54 15.02 -17.89
C ARG A 195 -3.15 15.33 -19.25
N GLU A 196 -2.46 16.10 -20.09
CA GLU A 196 -2.93 16.40 -21.44
C GLU A 196 -3.00 15.15 -22.32
N ALA A 197 -1.98 14.28 -22.26
CA ALA A 197 -1.99 13.01 -22.96
C ALA A 197 -3.16 12.11 -22.50
N LEU A 198 -3.44 12.05 -21.20
CA LEU A 198 -4.56 11.28 -20.64
C LEU A 198 -5.93 11.87 -21.04
N ARG A 199 -6.10 13.19 -20.98
CA ARG A 199 -7.33 13.88 -21.41
C ARG A 199 -7.70 13.55 -22.85
N SER A 200 -6.71 13.49 -23.74
CA SER A 200 -6.93 13.10 -25.14
C SER A 200 -7.54 11.69 -25.29
N GLN A 201 -7.30 10.81 -24.32
CA GLN A 201 -7.83 9.45 -24.31
C GLN A 201 -9.21 9.37 -23.64
N THR A 202 -9.42 10.09 -22.54
CA THR A 202 -10.68 10.05 -21.77
C THR A 202 -11.83 10.79 -22.47
N GLN A 203 -11.54 11.73 -23.37
CA GLN A 203 -12.55 12.38 -24.21
C GLN A 203 -13.10 11.50 -25.35
N LYS A 204 -12.63 10.25 -25.49
CA LYS A 204 -13.14 9.33 -26.51
C LYS A 204 -14.56 8.86 -26.12
N PRO A 205 -15.50 8.77 -27.08
CA PRO A 205 -16.90 8.39 -26.80
C PRO A 205 -17.08 7.06 -26.07
N VAL A 206 -16.11 6.15 -26.17
CA VAL A 206 -16.10 4.84 -25.49
C VAL A 206 -16.05 4.95 -23.96
N TRP A 207 -15.61 6.09 -23.41
CA TRP A 207 -15.49 6.32 -21.97
C TRP A 207 -16.63 7.15 -21.37
N ASN A 208 -17.65 7.50 -22.16
CA ASN A 208 -18.79 8.28 -21.67
C ASN A 208 -19.54 7.52 -20.56
N GLY A 209 -19.72 8.15 -19.41
CA GLY A 209 -20.47 7.59 -18.27
C GLY A 209 -19.65 6.73 -17.31
N VAL A 210 -18.34 6.60 -17.55
CA VAL A 210 -17.40 6.02 -16.58
C VAL A 210 -16.92 7.13 -15.66
N ASP A 211 -17.25 7.03 -14.37
CA ASP A 211 -16.63 7.87 -13.36
C ASP A 211 -15.21 7.34 -13.12
N THR A 212 -14.22 8.13 -13.52
CA THR A 212 -12.82 7.80 -13.25
C THR A 212 -12.34 8.70 -12.13
N ASP A 213 -12.02 8.12 -10.97
CA ASP A 213 -11.19 8.80 -9.98
C ASP A 213 -10.00 9.45 -10.70
N ASP A 214 -9.71 10.73 -10.44
CA ASP A 214 -8.56 11.42 -11.06
C ASP A 214 -7.28 10.78 -10.51
N PRO A 215 -6.63 9.88 -11.27
CA PRO A 215 -5.45 9.20 -10.73
C PRO A 215 -4.32 10.21 -10.65
N ASP A 216 -3.49 10.14 -9.60
CA ASP A 216 -2.29 10.96 -9.54
C ASP A 216 -1.35 10.60 -10.71
N PRO A 217 -1.21 11.47 -11.74
CA PRO A 217 -0.44 11.15 -12.93
C PRO A 217 1.05 10.99 -12.61
N ALA A 218 1.54 11.59 -11.51
CA ALA A 218 2.92 11.43 -11.08
C ALA A 218 3.19 9.98 -10.64
N GLU A 219 2.27 9.35 -9.91
CA GLU A 219 2.36 7.94 -9.50
C GLU A 219 2.43 7.02 -10.73
N TRP A 220 1.59 7.27 -11.73
CA TRP A 220 1.55 6.51 -12.97
C TRP A 220 2.82 6.66 -13.80
N LEU A 221 3.29 7.90 -13.99
CA LEU A 221 4.52 8.19 -14.68
C LEU A 221 5.72 7.53 -14.01
N ARG A 222 5.79 7.56 -12.68
CA ARG A 222 6.85 6.91 -11.91
C ARG A 222 6.86 5.40 -12.14
N LYS A 223 5.70 4.76 -12.03
CA LYS A 223 5.56 3.31 -12.25
C LYS A 223 5.96 2.91 -13.67
N ALA A 224 5.44 3.62 -14.67
CA ALA A 224 5.76 3.37 -16.07
C ALA A 224 7.25 3.63 -16.38
N GLY A 225 7.80 4.71 -15.82
CA GLY A 225 9.19 5.11 -15.99
C GLY A 225 10.17 4.13 -15.36
N LEU A 226 9.93 3.67 -14.13
CA LEU A 226 10.75 2.64 -13.49
C LEU A 226 10.74 1.34 -14.31
N ARG A 227 9.56 0.89 -14.74
CA ARG A 227 9.43 -0.31 -15.60
C ARG A 227 10.22 -0.17 -16.90
N ALA A 228 10.12 0.98 -17.57
CA ALA A 228 10.84 1.23 -18.81
C ALA A 228 12.36 1.35 -18.57
N LEU A 229 12.78 1.94 -17.44
CA LEU A 229 14.18 2.04 -17.05
C LEU A 229 14.78 0.65 -16.82
N ASP A 230 14.09 -0.21 -16.06
CA ASP A 230 14.51 -1.58 -15.81
C ASP A 230 14.69 -2.37 -17.12
N GLN A 231 13.76 -2.20 -18.08
CA GLN A 231 13.85 -2.83 -19.41
C GLN A 231 15.05 -2.33 -20.23
N LEU A 232 15.30 -1.02 -20.24
CA LEU A 232 16.42 -0.43 -20.98
C LEU A 232 17.78 -0.83 -20.38
N LEU A 233 17.87 -0.89 -19.05
CA LEU A 233 19.09 -1.32 -18.35
C LEU A 233 19.37 -2.79 -18.61
N ALA A 234 18.34 -3.65 -18.57
CA ALA A 234 18.48 -5.06 -18.90
C ALA A 234 19.02 -5.26 -20.33
N GLN A 235 18.51 -4.54 -21.33
CA GLN A 235 19.00 -4.62 -22.71
C GLN A 235 20.48 -4.26 -22.84
N LYS A 236 20.92 -3.19 -22.18
CA LYS A 236 22.32 -2.72 -22.25
C LYS A 236 23.31 -3.71 -21.61
N ASP A 237 22.89 -4.37 -20.53
CA ASP A 237 23.71 -5.39 -19.88
C ASP A 237 23.87 -6.66 -20.75
N PHE A 238 22.94 -6.94 -21.67
CA PHE A 238 23.08 -7.99 -22.69
C PHE A 238 24.02 -7.62 -23.85
N ASP A 239 24.06 -6.35 -24.26
CA ASP A 239 24.92 -5.88 -25.37
C ASP A 239 26.41 -5.72 -24.99
N THR A 240 26.74 -5.87 -23.70
CA THR A 240 28.11 -5.67 -23.17
C THR A 240 28.82 -7.01 -22.84
N VAL A 241 28.23 -8.16 -23.20
CA VAL A 241 28.77 -9.52 -22.98
C VAL A 241 29.25 -10.15 -24.27
#